data_AF-Q8WXF5-F1
#
_entry.id   AF-Q8WXF5-F1
#
_cell.length_a   1.000
_cell.length_b   1.000
_cell.length_c   1.000
_cell.angle_alpha   90.00
_cell.angle_beta   90.00
_cell.angle_gamma   90.00
#
_symmetry.space_group_name_H-M   'P 1'
#
loop_
_entity.id
_entity.type
_entity.pdbx_description
1 polymer ?
#
loop_
_entity_poly.entity_id
_entity_poly.type
_entity_poly.pdbx_seq_one_letter_code
_entity_poly.pdbx_strand_id
1 'polypeptide(L)'
;MAQRSGKITLYEGKHFTGQKLEVFGDCDNFQDRGFMNRVNSIHVESGAWVCFNHPDFRGQQFILEHGDYPDFFRWNSHSDHMGSCRPVGMHGEHFRLEIFEGCNFTGQCLEFLEDSPFLQSRGWVKNCVNTIKVYGDGAAWSPRSFGAEDFQLSSSLQSDQGPEEATTKPATTQPPFLTANL
;
A
#
# COMPACT_ATOMS: atom_id res chain seq x y z
N MET A 1 11.65 -14.77 16.07
CA MET A 1 10.38 -15.49 15.86
C MET A 1 10.38 -16.01 14.43
N ALA A 2 9.97 -17.27 14.21
CA ALA A 2 9.97 -17.86 12.88
C ALA A 2 9.15 -16.98 11.93
N GLN A 3 9.74 -16.55 10.81
CA GLN A 3 8.99 -16.03 9.68
C GLN A 3 7.82 -16.99 9.49
N ARG A 4 6.58 -16.54 9.75
CA ARG A 4 5.41 -17.34 9.39
C ARG A 4 5.61 -17.61 7.91
N SER A 5 5.91 -18.85 7.55
CA SER A 5 6.16 -19.24 6.17
C SER A 5 4.90 -18.87 5.41
N GLY A 6 4.94 -17.79 4.65
CA GLY A 6 3.83 -17.41 3.80
C GLY A 6 3.61 -18.55 2.81
N LYS A 7 2.37 -18.81 2.45
CA LYS A 7 2.05 -19.71 1.35
C LYS A 7 1.00 -19.08 0.46
N ILE A 8 1.32 -19.02 -0.82
CA ILE A 8 0.41 -18.58 -1.88
C ILE A 8 0.40 -19.65 -2.99
N THR A 9 -0.79 -19.91 -3.52
CA THR A 9 -0.98 -20.80 -4.67
C THR A 9 -1.62 -20.03 -5.80
N LEU A 10 -0.96 -19.99 -6.95
CA LEU A 10 -1.42 -19.30 -8.16
C LEU A 10 -1.90 -20.32 -9.19
N TYR A 11 -2.97 -20.02 -9.91
CA TYR A 11 -3.60 -20.94 -10.85
C TYR A 11 -3.77 -20.30 -12.23
N GLU A 12 -3.49 -21.05 -13.30
CA GLU A 12 -3.65 -20.56 -14.68
C GLU A 12 -5.11 -20.34 -15.08
N GLY A 13 -6.04 -21.09 -14.49
CA GLY A 13 -7.48 -20.98 -14.72
C GLY A 13 -8.19 -20.18 -13.64
N LYS A 14 -9.44 -19.78 -13.93
CA LYS A 14 -10.35 -19.18 -12.93
C LYS A 14 -10.85 -20.26 -11.96
N HIS A 15 -11.33 -19.83 -10.79
CA HIS A 15 -11.89 -20.71 -9.77
C HIS A 15 -10.97 -21.89 -9.40
N PHE A 16 -9.67 -21.63 -9.30
CA PHE A 16 -8.65 -22.58 -8.84
C PHE A 16 -8.48 -23.81 -9.75
N THR A 17 -8.56 -23.58 -11.07
CA THR A 17 -8.44 -24.63 -12.09
C THR A 17 -7.15 -24.50 -12.90
N GLY A 18 -6.75 -25.57 -13.61
CA GLY A 18 -5.56 -25.57 -14.47
C GLY A 18 -4.27 -25.91 -13.72
N GLN A 19 -3.13 -25.57 -14.33
CA GLN A 19 -1.83 -25.71 -13.67
C GLN A 19 -1.76 -24.77 -12.47
N LYS A 20 -1.06 -25.21 -11.42
CA LYS A 20 -0.85 -24.41 -10.21
C LYS A 20 0.63 -24.22 -9.90
N LEU A 21 0.95 -23.09 -9.31
CA LEU A 21 2.27 -22.78 -8.75
C LEU A 21 2.12 -22.51 -7.26
N GLU A 22 2.78 -23.31 -6.43
CA GLU A 22 2.87 -23.09 -4.98
C GLU A 22 4.19 -22.37 -4.64
N VAL A 23 4.07 -21.30 -3.84
CA VAL A 23 5.19 -20.45 -3.45
C VAL A 23 5.18 -20.26 -1.93
N PHE A 24 6.36 -20.41 -1.32
CA PHE A 24 6.56 -20.39 0.15
C PHE A 24 7.47 -19.24 0.64
N GLY A 25 7.91 -18.38 -0.28
CA GLY A 25 8.80 -17.25 -0.05
C GLY A 25 8.92 -16.43 -1.32
N ASP A 26 10.03 -15.75 -1.53
CA ASP A 26 10.25 -14.96 -2.74
C ASP A 26 10.29 -15.86 -3.98
N CYS A 27 9.62 -15.43 -5.04
CA CYS A 27 9.66 -16.02 -6.37
C CYS A 27 9.77 -14.88 -7.38
N ASP A 28 10.98 -14.62 -7.84
CA ASP A 28 11.36 -13.57 -8.78
C ASP A 28 10.94 -13.86 -10.23
N ASN A 29 10.76 -15.13 -10.61
CA ASN A 29 10.31 -15.49 -11.94
C ASN A 29 9.46 -16.78 -11.95
N PHE A 30 8.18 -16.68 -12.29
CA PHE A 30 7.32 -17.88 -12.36
C PHE A 30 7.67 -18.82 -13.51
N GLN A 31 8.29 -18.34 -14.59
CA GLN A 31 8.68 -19.20 -15.72
C GLN A 31 9.81 -20.16 -15.35
N ASP A 32 10.71 -19.77 -14.46
CA ASP A 32 11.77 -20.65 -13.93
C ASP A 32 11.19 -21.80 -13.09
N ARG A 33 9.92 -21.66 -12.67
CA ARG A 33 9.12 -22.68 -12.00
C ARG A 33 8.20 -23.44 -12.95
N GLY A 34 8.34 -23.24 -14.25
CA GLY A 34 7.54 -23.90 -15.29
C GLY A 34 6.12 -23.35 -15.45
N PHE A 35 5.85 -22.13 -14.99
CA PHE A 35 4.52 -21.52 -15.00
C PHE A 35 4.43 -20.35 -16.00
N MET A 36 3.36 -20.26 -16.80
CA MET A 36 3.31 -19.40 -18.01
C MET A 36 3.11 -17.90 -17.76
N ASN A 37 3.43 -17.38 -16.58
CA ASN A 37 3.09 -16.00 -16.15
C ASN A 37 1.62 -15.62 -16.39
N ARG A 38 0.73 -16.61 -16.33
CA ARG A 38 -0.71 -16.46 -16.52
C ARG A 38 -1.41 -16.88 -15.25
N VAL A 39 -1.98 -15.94 -14.53
CA VAL A 39 -2.65 -16.15 -13.24
C VAL A 39 -4.08 -15.65 -13.32
N ASN A 40 -5.03 -16.59 -13.28
CA ASN A 40 -6.45 -16.27 -13.30
C ASN A 40 -7.13 -16.50 -11.95
N SER A 41 -6.52 -17.19 -11.00
CA SER A 41 -7.03 -17.25 -9.62
C SER A 41 -5.90 -17.53 -8.63
N ILE A 42 -6.09 -17.11 -7.38
CA ILE A 42 -5.07 -17.16 -6.33
C ILE A 42 -5.71 -17.58 -5.01
N HIS A 43 -5.06 -18.51 -4.30
CA HIS A 43 -5.36 -18.84 -2.91
C HIS A 43 -4.18 -18.40 -2.03
N VAL A 44 -4.41 -17.44 -1.13
CA VAL A 44 -3.42 -17.02 -0.13
C VAL A 44 -3.74 -17.74 1.18
N GLU A 45 -2.93 -18.75 1.51
CA GLU A 45 -3.13 -19.60 2.69
C GLU A 45 -2.55 -18.96 3.96
N SER A 46 -1.45 -18.21 3.85
CA SER A 46 -0.85 -17.54 5.01
C SER A 46 -0.02 -16.32 4.63
N GLY A 47 -0.06 -15.33 5.53
CA GLY A 47 0.61 -14.05 5.36
C GLY A 47 -0.12 -13.11 4.39
N ALA A 48 0.50 -11.97 4.14
CA ALA A 48 0.17 -11.09 3.03
C ALA A 48 1.29 -11.18 1.98
N TRP A 49 0.93 -10.96 0.73
CA TRP A 49 1.82 -11.09 -0.42
C TRP A 49 1.75 -9.84 -1.28
N VAL A 50 2.90 -9.46 -1.84
CA VAL A 50 2.95 -8.55 -2.97
C VAL A 50 3.27 -9.36 -4.23
N CYS A 51 2.39 -9.28 -5.20
CA CYS A 51 2.56 -9.88 -6.52
C CYS A 51 2.82 -8.79 -7.56
N PHE A 52 3.51 -9.14 -8.63
CA PHE A 52 3.94 -8.20 -9.66
C PHE A 52 3.61 -8.73 -11.06
N ASN A 53 3.24 -7.83 -11.96
CA ASN A 53 2.96 -8.17 -13.36
C ASN A 53 4.18 -8.81 -14.07
N HIS A 54 5.40 -8.38 -13.75
CA HIS A 54 6.61 -8.85 -14.42
C HIS A 54 7.55 -9.62 -13.47
N PRO A 55 8.49 -10.41 -14.03
CA PRO A 55 9.62 -10.96 -13.27
C PRO A 55 10.44 -9.87 -12.56
N ASP A 56 11.31 -10.30 -11.65
CA ASP A 56 12.22 -9.48 -10.85
C ASP A 56 11.53 -8.41 -9.98
N PHE A 57 10.28 -8.68 -9.54
CA PHE A 57 9.48 -7.76 -8.73
C PHE A 57 9.19 -6.42 -9.41
N ARG A 58 8.90 -6.44 -10.72
CA ARG A 58 8.69 -5.26 -11.55
C ARG A 58 7.26 -5.10 -12.05
N GLY A 59 6.91 -3.86 -12.39
CA GLY A 59 5.61 -3.50 -12.96
C GLY A 59 4.55 -3.28 -11.88
N GLN A 60 3.28 -3.39 -12.29
CA GLN A 60 2.14 -3.18 -11.40
C GLN A 60 2.18 -4.14 -10.22
N GLN A 61 1.90 -3.62 -9.03
CA GLN A 61 1.92 -4.35 -7.77
C GLN A 61 0.49 -4.65 -7.30
N PHE A 62 0.31 -5.82 -6.69
CA PHE A 62 -0.94 -6.23 -6.08
C PHE A 62 -0.67 -6.73 -4.67
N ILE A 63 -1.32 -6.11 -3.68
CA ILE A 63 -1.29 -6.59 -2.30
C ILE A 63 -2.45 -7.56 -2.11
N LEU A 64 -2.12 -8.79 -1.72
CA LEU A 64 -3.10 -9.83 -1.44
C LEU A 64 -2.94 -10.29 0.00
N GLU A 65 -4.01 -10.16 0.77
CA GLU A 65 -4.12 -10.72 2.11
C GLU A 65 -4.64 -12.15 2.04
N HIS A 66 -4.63 -12.83 3.19
CA HIS A 66 -5.22 -14.17 3.35
C HIS A 66 -6.63 -14.24 2.75
N GLY A 67 -6.85 -15.21 1.87
CA GLY A 67 -8.16 -15.43 1.28
C GLY A 67 -8.13 -15.99 -0.14
N ASP A 68 -9.33 -16.06 -0.71
CA ASP A 68 -9.62 -16.66 -2.01
C ASP A 68 -9.91 -15.59 -3.05
N TYR A 69 -9.17 -15.65 -4.16
CA TYR A 69 -9.31 -14.75 -5.29
C TYR A 69 -9.65 -15.57 -6.55
N PRO A 70 -10.93 -15.87 -6.80
CA PRO A 70 -11.36 -16.77 -7.88
C PRO A 70 -11.16 -16.24 -9.31
N ASP A 71 -10.91 -14.94 -9.48
CA ASP A 71 -10.64 -14.28 -10.76
C ASP A 71 -9.77 -13.03 -10.56
N PHE A 72 -9.11 -12.55 -11.62
CA PHE A 72 -8.15 -11.44 -11.52
C PHE A 72 -8.76 -10.07 -11.19
N PHE A 73 -10.09 -9.90 -11.33
CA PHE A 73 -10.74 -8.67 -10.89
C PHE A 73 -10.73 -8.54 -9.38
N ARG A 74 -10.57 -9.65 -8.64
CA ARG A 74 -10.56 -9.65 -7.16
C ARG A 74 -9.33 -8.99 -6.54
N TRP A 75 -8.22 -8.92 -7.26
CA TRP A 75 -7.05 -8.12 -6.85
C TRP A 75 -6.89 -6.85 -7.72
N ASN A 76 -7.98 -6.42 -8.37
CA ASN A 76 -8.04 -5.21 -9.20
C ASN A 76 -7.06 -5.19 -10.38
N SER A 77 -6.71 -6.36 -10.94
CA SER A 77 -5.95 -6.41 -12.18
C SER A 77 -6.87 -6.24 -13.40
N HIS A 78 -6.30 -5.70 -14.48
CA HIS A 78 -6.95 -5.62 -15.80
C HIS A 78 -6.53 -6.74 -16.76
N SER A 79 -5.60 -7.61 -16.34
CA SER A 79 -5.11 -8.74 -17.14
C SER A 79 -4.77 -9.93 -16.25
N ASP A 80 -4.58 -11.10 -16.85
CA ASP A 80 -4.13 -12.31 -16.16
C ASP A 80 -2.60 -12.44 -16.12
N HIS A 81 -1.84 -11.39 -16.43
CA HIS A 81 -0.38 -11.46 -16.41
C HIS A 81 0.17 -11.27 -14.99
N MET A 82 1.04 -12.17 -14.55
CA MET A 82 1.77 -12.05 -13.29
C MET A 82 3.06 -12.84 -13.39
N GLY A 83 4.19 -12.23 -13.00
CA GLY A 83 5.52 -12.78 -13.25
C GLY A 83 6.37 -13.05 -12.01
N SER A 84 6.04 -12.42 -10.88
CA SER A 84 6.77 -12.61 -9.62
C SER A 84 5.90 -12.32 -8.40
N CYS A 85 6.29 -12.83 -7.24
CA CYS A 85 5.66 -12.53 -5.95
C CYS A 85 6.63 -12.71 -4.79
N ARG A 86 6.37 -12.01 -3.69
CA ARG A 86 7.08 -12.20 -2.42
C ARG A 86 6.15 -11.92 -1.23
N PRO A 87 6.39 -12.53 -0.06
CA PRO A 87 5.68 -12.17 1.15
C PRO A 87 5.88 -10.69 1.49
N VAL A 88 4.86 -10.06 2.06
CA VAL A 88 5.02 -8.75 2.69
C VAL A 88 5.80 -8.95 3.98
N GLY A 89 7.04 -8.47 4.01
CA GLY A 89 7.85 -8.45 5.21
C GLY A 89 7.34 -7.37 6.17
N MET A 90 6.60 -7.75 7.19
CA MET A 90 6.42 -6.90 8.37
C MET A 90 7.59 -7.17 9.30
N HIS A 91 8.66 -6.39 9.17
CA HIS A 91 9.76 -6.43 10.11
C HIS A 91 9.36 -5.63 11.35
N GLY A 92 8.77 -6.34 12.31
CA GLY A 92 8.63 -5.92 13.70
C GLY A 92 7.20 -5.62 14.15
N GLU A 93 7.08 -5.13 15.38
CA GLU A 93 5.83 -4.96 16.14
C GLU A 93 5.30 -3.52 16.03
N HIS A 94 6.09 -2.59 15.47
CA HIS A 94 5.78 -1.17 15.48
C HIS A 94 5.92 -0.55 14.09
N PHE A 95 4.80 -0.08 13.56
CA PHE A 95 4.77 0.82 12.42
C PHE A 95 4.42 2.24 12.87
N ARG A 96 4.91 3.22 12.12
CA ARG A 96 4.51 4.61 12.24
C ARG A 96 4.35 5.18 10.84
N LEU A 97 3.20 5.78 10.57
CA LEU A 97 2.91 6.47 9.34
C LEU A 97 2.71 7.95 9.64
N GLU A 98 3.27 8.82 8.82
CA GLU A 98 2.97 10.25 8.82
C GLU A 98 2.41 10.62 7.43
N ILE A 99 1.21 11.19 7.37
CA ILE A 99 0.61 11.69 6.13
C ILE A 99 0.64 13.22 6.13
N PHE A 100 0.88 13.84 4.97
CA PHE A 100 1.06 15.29 4.82
C PHE A 100 0.13 15.89 3.78
N GLU A 101 -0.44 17.05 4.10
CA GLU A 101 -1.32 17.80 3.21
C GLU A 101 -0.54 18.41 2.06
N GLY A 102 0.71 18.81 2.28
CA GLY A 102 1.58 19.37 1.26
C GLY A 102 2.55 18.34 0.69
N CYS A 103 3.09 18.64 -0.49
CA CYS A 103 4.24 17.94 -1.02
C CYS A 103 5.48 18.18 -0.14
N ASN A 104 6.51 17.35 -0.29
CA ASN A 104 7.79 17.50 0.43
C ASN A 104 7.63 17.57 1.97
N PHE A 105 6.63 16.87 2.52
CA PHE A 105 6.37 16.79 3.96
C PHE A 105 6.00 18.14 4.63
N THR A 106 5.25 18.97 3.92
CA THR A 106 4.80 20.28 4.40
C THR A 106 3.31 20.30 4.76
N GLY A 107 2.85 21.33 5.48
CA GLY A 107 1.45 21.52 5.84
C GLY A 107 1.00 20.70 7.05
N GLN A 108 -0.32 20.52 7.21
CA GLN A 108 -0.86 19.67 8.27
C GLN A 108 -0.37 18.23 8.09
N CYS A 109 0.02 17.61 9.20
CA CYS A 109 0.46 16.23 9.27
C CYS A 109 -0.40 15.47 10.26
N LEU A 110 -0.65 14.19 9.99
CA LEU A 110 -1.22 13.24 10.96
C LEU A 110 -0.33 12.01 11.08
N GLU A 111 -0.17 11.57 12.33
CA GLU A 111 0.58 10.38 12.70
C GLU A 111 -0.36 9.21 13.01
N PHE A 112 0.00 8.02 12.54
CA PHE A 112 -0.70 6.77 12.78
C PHE A 112 0.26 5.70 13.29
N LEU A 113 -0.08 5.13 14.44
CA LEU A 113 0.61 3.99 15.08
C LEU A 113 -0.28 2.74 15.12
N GLU A 114 -1.53 2.88 14.65
CA GLU A 114 -2.59 1.89 14.65
C GLU A 114 -3.51 2.18 13.46
N ASP A 115 -4.38 1.23 13.14
CA ASP A 115 -5.37 1.37 12.08
C ASP A 115 -6.31 2.55 12.36
N SER A 116 -6.54 3.40 11.36
CA SER A 116 -7.52 4.48 11.43
C SER A 116 -8.59 4.27 10.35
N PRO A 117 -9.83 3.93 10.74
CA PRO A 117 -10.88 3.57 9.77
C PRO A 117 -11.33 4.74 8.89
N PHE A 118 -11.13 5.98 9.34
CA PHE A 118 -11.42 7.19 8.56
C PHE A 118 -10.48 8.32 8.98
N LEU A 119 -9.73 8.89 8.04
CA LEU A 119 -8.76 9.96 8.30
C LEU A 119 -9.44 11.20 8.91
N GLN A 120 -10.70 11.43 8.56
CA GLN A 120 -11.53 12.52 9.10
C GLN A 120 -11.69 12.40 10.63
N SER A 121 -11.65 11.19 11.23
CA SER A 121 -11.68 11.01 12.70
C SER A 121 -10.52 11.71 13.39
N ARG A 122 -9.38 11.78 12.70
CA ARG A 122 -8.12 12.35 13.20
C ARG A 122 -7.97 13.81 12.78
N GLY A 123 -9.02 14.44 12.25
CA GLY A 123 -8.99 15.84 11.82
C GLY A 123 -8.42 16.05 10.41
N TRP A 124 -8.35 15.00 9.58
CA TRP A 124 -8.01 15.16 8.16
C TRP A 124 -9.20 15.69 7.37
N VAL A 125 -9.13 16.96 6.94
CA VAL A 125 -10.25 17.61 6.23
C VAL A 125 -10.11 17.59 4.71
N LYS A 126 -8.96 17.14 4.18
CA LYS A 126 -8.70 17.07 2.73
C LYS A 126 -9.18 15.74 2.15
N ASN A 127 -9.51 15.78 0.86
CA ASN A 127 -9.88 14.57 0.11
C ASN A 127 -8.66 13.80 -0.44
N CYS A 128 -7.45 14.33 -0.27
CA CYS A 128 -6.22 13.75 -0.80
C CYS A 128 -5.11 13.76 0.26
N VAL A 129 -4.21 12.80 0.16
CA VAL A 129 -2.91 12.78 0.85
C VAL A 129 -1.83 13.03 -0.20
N ASN A 130 -0.95 14.01 0.01
CA ASN A 130 0.03 14.41 -1.00
C ASN A 130 1.41 13.78 -0.78
N THR A 131 1.78 13.49 0.46
CA THR A 131 3.05 12.81 0.77
C THR A 131 2.89 11.97 2.03
N ILE A 132 3.60 10.84 2.11
CA ILE A 132 3.57 9.92 3.24
C ILE A 132 5.01 9.57 3.64
N LYS A 133 5.30 9.53 4.94
CA LYS A 133 6.48 8.85 5.48
C LYS A 133 6.04 7.55 6.13
N VAL A 134 6.76 6.49 5.81
CA VAL A 134 6.56 5.17 6.40
C VAL A 134 7.78 4.83 7.23
N TYR A 135 7.53 4.55 8.49
CA TYR A 135 8.53 4.09 9.45
C TYR A 135 8.10 2.68 9.88
N GLY A 136 9.02 1.73 9.82
CA GLY A 136 8.87 0.41 10.42
C GLY A 136 10.05 0.13 11.32
N ASP A 137 9.89 -0.76 12.30
CA ASP A 137 10.95 -1.19 13.20
C ASP A 137 11.93 -2.21 12.59
N GLY A 138 11.98 -2.29 11.25
CA GLY A 138 13.00 -3.01 10.50
C GLY A 138 14.44 -2.52 10.70
N ALA A 139 14.64 -1.41 11.43
CA ALA A 139 15.91 -1.02 12.03
C ALA A 139 15.62 -0.47 13.43
N ALA A 140 16.41 -0.89 14.42
CA ALA A 140 16.22 -0.63 15.85
C ALA A 140 15.67 0.76 16.15
N TRP A 141 14.42 0.81 16.61
CA TRP A 141 13.83 2.01 17.20
C TRP A 141 14.73 2.53 18.33
N SER A 142 15.19 3.77 18.21
CA SER A 142 15.76 4.51 19.34
C SER A 142 14.94 5.78 19.54
N PRO A 143 14.35 6.01 20.72
CA PRO A 143 13.58 7.23 20.99
C PRO A 143 14.46 8.49 21.09
N ARG A 144 15.76 8.42 20.75
CA ARG A 144 16.72 9.54 20.90
C ARG A 144 17.02 10.31 19.63
N SER A 145 16.41 9.99 18.49
CA SER A 145 16.52 10.80 17.27
C SER A 145 15.23 11.59 16.99
N PHE A 146 14.82 12.42 17.94
CA PHE A 146 14.08 13.63 17.62
C PHE A 146 14.45 14.68 18.67
N GLY A 147 15.50 15.44 18.35
CA GLY A 147 15.73 16.71 19.02
C GLY A 147 14.56 17.63 18.65
N ALA A 148 13.89 18.17 19.65
CA ALA A 148 12.75 19.07 19.50
C ALA A 148 13.13 20.46 18.95
N GLU A 149 14.17 20.58 18.12
CA GLU A 149 14.71 21.89 17.70
C GLU A 149 14.55 22.21 16.20
N ASP A 150 14.13 21.28 15.34
CA ASP A 150 14.03 21.54 13.89
C ASP A 150 12.62 21.89 13.38
N PHE A 151 11.80 22.56 14.21
CA PHE A 151 10.54 23.16 13.71
C PHE A 151 10.30 24.54 14.34
N GLN A 152 11.22 25.48 14.11
CA GLN A 152 10.86 26.90 14.12
C GLN A 152 9.99 27.19 12.90
N LEU A 153 8.68 27.04 13.06
CA LEU A 153 7.69 27.64 12.18
C LEU A 153 7.88 29.16 12.23
N SER A 154 8.42 29.72 11.15
CA SER A 154 8.36 31.15 10.87
C SER A 154 6.89 31.53 10.65
N SER A 155 6.22 31.94 11.72
CA SER A 155 4.91 32.59 11.69
C SER A 155 5.07 34.01 11.16
N SER A 156 5.24 34.17 9.85
CA SER A 156 5.00 35.46 9.19
C SER A 156 3.50 35.61 8.97
N LEU A 157 2.82 36.09 10.03
CA LEU A 157 1.47 36.63 9.96
C LEU A 157 1.51 37.95 9.16
N GLN A 158 1.19 37.90 7.87
CA GLN A 158 0.67 39.07 7.17
C GLN A 158 -0.83 38.85 6.95
N SER A 159 -1.58 39.56 7.78
CA SER A 159 -3.00 39.80 7.65
C SER A 159 -3.17 40.88 6.57
N ASP A 160 -3.93 40.58 5.51
CA ASP A 160 -4.70 41.62 4.84
C ASP A 160 -5.96 41.06 4.17
N GLN A 161 -7.07 41.62 4.63
CA GLN A 161 -8.39 41.92 4.02
C GLN A 161 -9.01 41.01 2.93
N GLY A 162 -10.32 40.74 3.11
CA GLY A 162 -11.22 40.00 2.20
C GLY A 162 -11.64 40.79 0.94
N PRO A 163 -12.88 40.66 0.39
CA PRO A 163 -14.02 39.79 0.74
C PRO A 163 -14.58 38.93 -0.43
N GLU A 164 -15.63 38.16 -0.12
CA GLU A 164 -16.77 37.69 -0.95
C GLU A 164 -16.60 37.35 -2.44
N GLU A 165 -16.97 36.11 -2.84
CA GLU A 165 -18.31 35.84 -3.40
C GLU A 165 -18.50 34.32 -3.63
N ALA A 166 -19.69 33.84 -3.29
CA ALA A 166 -20.12 32.46 -3.43
C ALA A 166 -20.53 32.17 -4.88
N THR A 167 -20.15 31.01 -5.41
CA THR A 167 -20.97 30.34 -6.44
C THR A 167 -20.82 28.83 -6.36
N THR A 168 -21.88 28.21 -5.86
CA THR A 168 -22.13 26.77 -5.81
C THR A 168 -22.40 26.23 -7.22
N LYS A 169 -21.81 25.07 -7.57
CA LYS A 169 -22.52 23.99 -8.30
C LYS A 169 -21.83 22.64 -8.05
N PRO A 170 -22.58 21.53 -7.98
CA PRO A 170 -22.08 20.24 -7.48
C PRO A 170 -21.63 19.32 -8.62
N ALA A 171 -20.66 18.43 -8.35
CA ALA A 171 -20.43 17.25 -9.17
C ALA A 171 -19.86 16.09 -8.32
N THR A 172 -20.75 15.13 -8.08
CA THR A 172 -20.61 13.67 -8.01
C THR A 172 -19.27 13.01 -7.68
N THR A 173 -19.36 12.20 -6.62
CA THR A 173 -18.51 11.13 -6.11
C THR A 173 -18.02 10.11 -7.16
N GLN A 174 -16.71 9.84 -7.14
CA GLN A 174 -16.17 8.47 -7.19
C GLN A 174 -15.00 8.35 -6.19
N PRO A 175 -14.86 7.23 -5.47
CA PRO A 175 -13.80 7.03 -4.48
C PRO A 175 -12.42 6.87 -5.15
N PRO A 176 -11.34 7.37 -4.53
CA PRO A 176 -9.99 7.22 -5.08
C PRO A 176 -9.49 5.79 -4.91
N PHE A 177 -9.12 5.15 -6.02
CA PHE A 177 -8.45 3.86 -6.06
C PHE A 177 -7.01 4.00 -5.57
N LEU A 178 -6.65 3.22 -4.56
CA LEU A 178 -5.27 3.12 -4.06
C LEU A 178 -4.49 2.19 -5.01
N THR A 179 -3.90 2.76 -6.07
CA THR A 179 -2.85 2.05 -6.81
C THR A 179 -1.53 2.45 -6.16
N ALA A 180 -0.92 1.53 -5.43
CA ALA A 180 0.44 1.71 -4.91
C ALA A 180 1.41 1.63 -6.10
N ASN A 181 1.65 2.77 -6.76
CA ASN A 181 2.86 2.95 -7.54
C ASN A 181 3.93 3.46 -6.57
N LEU A 182 4.78 2.54 -6.10
CA LEU A 182 6.13 2.87 -5.61
C LEU A 182 7.09 2.87 -6.79
#